data_AF-A0A6B3EWA8-F1
#
_entry.id   AF-A0A6B3EWA8-F1
#
_cell.length_a   1.000
_cell.length_b   1.000
_cell.length_c   1.000
_cell.angle_alpha   90.00
_cell.angle_beta   90.00
_cell.angle_gamma   90.00
#
_symmetry.space_group_name_H-M   'P 1'
#
loop_
_entity.id
_entity.type
_entity.pdbx_description
1 polymer ?
#
loop_
_entity_poly.entity_id
_entity_poly.type
_entity_poly.pdbx_seq_one_letter_code
_entity_poly.pdbx_strand_id
1 'polypeptide(L)' 'RDSLLDTLETAGMGCISFVPLAQGVLTGKYLGGIPEGSRATQGKSLDPTTLTEGRIKKLNELNEIASG' A
#
# COMPACT_ATOMS: atom_id res chain seq x y z
N ARG A 1 -14.38 -12.20 -9.24
CA ARG A 1 -13.08 -12.28 -9.96
C ARG A 1 -12.95 -10.99 -10.72
N ASP A 2 -11.83 -10.29 -10.56
CA ASP A 2 -11.56 -9.05 -11.27
C ASP A 2 -10.87 -9.40 -12.60
N SER A 3 -11.50 -9.10 -13.74
CA SER A 3 -11.06 -9.50 -15.09
C SER A 3 -10.56 -8.32 -15.92
N LEU A 4 -10.27 -7.20 -15.25
CA LEU A 4 -9.86 -5.96 -15.89
C LEU A 4 -8.59 -6.14 -16.72
N LEU A 5 -7.56 -6.79 -16.16
CA LEU A 5 -6.28 -6.97 -16.85
C LEU A 5 -6.43 -7.83 -18.11
N ASP A 6 -7.15 -8.95 -18.03
CA ASP A 6 -7.44 -9.82 -19.18
C ASP A 6 -8.19 -9.07 -20.29
N THR A 7 -9.10 -8.17 -19.91
CA THR A 7 -9.88 -7.34 -20.84
C THR A 7 -8.99 -6.32 -21.55
N LEU A 8 -8.11 -5.65 -20.80
CA LEU A 8 -7.17 -4.67 -21.34
C LEU A 8 -6.16 -5.33 -22.30
N GLU A 9 -5.71 -6.54 -21.98
CA GLU A 9 -4.86 -7.35 -22.87
C GLU A 9 -5.58 -7.65 -24.19
N THR A 10 -6.83 -8.14 -24.12
CA THR A 10 -7.64 -8.44 -25.31
C THR A 10 -7.90 -7.19 -26.17
N ALA A 11 -8.09 -6.03 -25.54
CA ALA A 11 -8.35 -4.76 -26.22
C ALA A 11 -7.09 -4.05 -26.73
N GLY A 12 -5.89 -4.55 -26.41
CA GLY A 12 -4.62 -3.88 -26.74
C GLY A 12 -4.44 -2.54 -26.03
N MET A 13 -5.00 -2.39 -24.82
CA MET A 13 -5.01 -1.16 -24.05
C MET A 13 -4.01 -1.17 -22.89
N GLY A 14 -3.42 0.00 -22.61
CA GLY A 14 -2.55 0.21 -21.45
C GLY A 14 -3.33 0.46 -20.15
N CYS A 15 -2.68 0.19 -19.01
CA CYS A 15 -3.19 0.48 -17.68
C CYS A 15 -2.19 1.37 -16.92
N ILE A 16 -2.69 2.32 -16.13
CA ILE A 16 -1.88 3.07 -15.16
C ILE A 16 -2.50 2.89 -13.77
N SER A 17 -1.70 2.41 -12.82
CA SER A 17 -2.17 2.19 -11.45
C SER A 17 -2.18 3.50 -10.67
N PHE A 18 -3.33 3.79 -10.04
CA PHE A 18 -3.45 4.89 -9.11
C PHE A 18 -3.15 4.42 -7.68
N VAL A 19 -2.42 5.24 -6.91
CA VAL A 19 -1.97 4.93 -5.54
C VAL A 19 -1.22 3.60 -5.42
N PRO A 20 -0.14 3.37 -6.19
CA PRO A 20 0.61 2.11 -6.17
C PRO A 20 1.23 1.79 -4.80
N LEU A 21 1.48 2.81 -3.97
CA LEU A 21 2.08 2.66 -2.65
C LEU A 21 1.06 2.67 -1.50
N ALA A 22 -0.22 2.45 -1.79
CA ALA A 22 -1.28 2.38 -0.79
C ALA A 22 -1.22 3.55 0.21
N GLN A 23 -1.27 4.79 -0.30
CA GLN A 23 -1.19 6.02 0.50
C GLN A 23 0.12 6.18 1.31
N GLY A 24 1.19 5.50 0.89
CA GLY A 24 2.50 5.49 1.52
C GLY A 24 2.70 4.34 2.51
N VAL A 25 1.72 3.43 2.65
CA VAL A 25 1.79 2.26 3.54
C VAL A 25 2.88 1.29 3.07
N LEU A 26 3.05 1.10 1.76
CA LEU A 26 4.09 0.24 1.17
C LEU A 26 5.45 0.95 1.07
N THR A 27 5.80 1.73 2.10
CA THR A 27 7.10 2.40 2.23
C THR A 27 7.66 2.12 3.62
N GLY A 28 8.91 2.54 3.88
CA GLY A 28 9.50 2.45 5.21
C GLY A 28 8.79 3.28 6.30
N LYS A 29 7.86 4.16 5.93
CA LYS A 29 7.26 5.17 6.84
C LYS A 29 6.53 4.58 8.05
N TYR A 30 5.95 3.38 7.92
CA TYR A 30 5.11 2.79 8.97
C TYR A 30 5.68 1.50 9.58
N LEU A 31 6.94 1.16 9.31
CA LEU A 31 7.57 -0.06 9.83
C LEU A 31 7.67 -0.07 11.37
N GLY A 32 7.81 1.10 11.98
CA GLY A 32 7.90 1.30 13.43
C GLY A 32 6.63 1.84 14.10
N GLY A 33 5.47 1.76 13.44
CA GLY A 33 4.21 2.34 13.94
C GLY A 33 3.76 3.59 13.17
N ILE A 34 2.88 4.39 13.75
CA ILE A 34 2.31 5.58 13.10
C ILE A 34 3.11 6.83 13.50
N PRO A 35 3.86 7.47 12.57
CA PRO A 35 4.57 8.70 12.87
C PRO A 35 3.62 9.87 13.05
N GLU A 36 4.00 10.83 13.90
CA GLU A 36 3.29 12.11 14.05
C GLU A 36 3.25 12.87 12.71
N GLY A 37 2.13 13.55 12.43
CA GLY A 37 1.92 14.31 11.18
C GLY A 37 1.78 13.45 9.93
N SER A 38 1.93 12.13 10.01
CA SER A 38 1.72 11.21 8.90
C SER A 38 0.27 11.22 8.41
N ARG A 39 0.04 10.71 7.21
CA ARG A 39 -1.30 10.70 6.59
C ARG A 39 -2.35 9.99 7.46
N ALA A 40 -1.93 8.95 8.20
CA ALA A 40 -2.78 8.21 9.13
C ALA A 40 -3.27 9.07 10.32
N THR A 41 -2.54 10.12 10.70
CA THR A 41 -2.92 11.03 11.80
C THR A 41 -3.90 12.13 11.37
N GLN A 42 -4.12 12.32 10.07
CA GLN A 42 -4.87 13.47 9.55
C GLN A 42 -6.39 13.23 9.46
N GLY A 43 -6.88 12.02 9.74
CA GLY A 43 -8.32 11.70 9.62
C GLY A 43 -8.89 11.82 8.21
N LYS A 44 -8.04 11.65 7.17
CA LYS A 44 -8.40 11.81 5.76
C LYS A 44 -8.39 10.46 5.02
N SER A 45 -7.50 10.31 4.04
CA SER A 45 -7.48 9.23 3.06
C SER A 45 -6.83 7.94 3.54
N LEU A 46 -6.45 7.85 4.81
CA LEU A 46 -5.83 6.65 5.41
C LEU A 46 -6.36 6.49 6.83
N ASP A 47 -7.08 5.39 7.07
CA ASP A 47 -7.61 5.04 8.37
C ASP A 47 -6.50 4.39 9.22
N PRO A 48 -6.09 5.01 10.35
CA PRO A 48 -5.04 4.49 11.21
C PRO A 48 -5.37 3.12 11.82
N THR A 49 -6.66 2.79 12.00
CA THR A 49 -7.08 1.48 12.56
C THR A 49 -6.72 0.32 11.65
N THR A 50 -6.51 0.60 10.36
CA THR A 50 -6.06 -0.41 9.41
C THR A 50 -4.60 -0.81 9.65
N LEU A 51 -3.75 0.04 10.26
CA LEU A 51 -2.34 -0.24 10.56
C LEU A 51 -2.19 -1.07 11.85
N THR A 52 -2.79 -2.25 11.85
CA THR A 52 -2.67 -3.21 12.96
C THR A 52 -1.26 -3.80 13.07
N GLU A 53 -0.93 -4.35 14.24
CA GLU A 53 0.35 -5.06 14.45
C GLU A 53 0.60 -6.14 13.39
N GLY A 54 -0.44 -6.91 13.04
CA GLY A 54 -0.34 -7.94 12.00
C GLY A 54 -0.06 -7.38 10.61
N ARG A 55 -0.54 -6.17 10.29
CA ARG A 55 -0.16 -5.49 9.04
C ARG A 55 1.25 -4.92 9.10
N ILE A 56 1.66 -4.32 10.22
CA ILE A 56 3.03 -3.83 10.40
C ILE A 56 4.03 -4.99 10.27
N LYS A 57 3.71 -6.17 10.81
CA LYS A 57 4.53 -7.37 10.62
C LYS A 57 4.70 -7.73 9.13
N LYS A 58 3.60 -7.76 8.36
CA LYS A 58 3.66 -8.01 6.91
C LYS A 58 4.44 -6.94 6.15
N LEU A 59 4.37 -5.67 6.56
CA LEU A 59 5.16 -4.60 5.96
C LEU A 59 6.65 -4.82 6.19
N ASN A 60 7.05 -5.28 7.37
CA ASN A 60 8.44 -5.64 7.65
C ASN A 60 8.87 -6.84 6.79
N GLU A 61 8.05 -7.89 6.66
CA GLU A 61 8.34 -9.03 5.78
C GLU A 61 8.54 -8.60 4.30
N LEU A 62 7.70 -7.70 3.79
CA LEU A 62 7.88 -7.12 2.45
C LEU A 62 9.14 -6.26 2.34
N ASN A 63 9.49 -5.52 3.39
CA ASN A 63 10.69 -4.70 3.42
C ASN A 63 11.97 -5.56 3.38
N GLU A 64 11.98 -6.71 4.05
CA GLU A 64 13.10 -7.66 3.97
C GLU A 64 13.29 -8.18 2.54
N ILE A 65 12.20 -8.54 1.85
CA ILE A 65 12.27 -8.96 0.44
C ILE A 65 12.81 -7.84 -0.44
N ALA A 66 12.40 -6.60 -0.22
CA ALA A 66 12.83 -5.45 -1.01
C ALA A 66 14.27 -4.98 -0.72
N SER A 67 14.83 -5.36 0.44
CA SER A 67 16.18 -4.97 0.86
C SER A 67 17.26 -5.99 0.46
N GLY A 68 16.85 -7.16 -0.04
CA GLY A 68 17.73 -8.19 -0.62
C GLY A 68 18.00 -7.95 -2.10
#